data_AF-A0A7S0B9Z9-F1
#
_entry.id   AF-A0A7S0B9Z9-F1
#
_cell.length_a   1.000
_cell.length_b   1.000
_cell.length_c   1.000
_cell.angle_alpha   90.00
_cell.angle_beta   90.00
_cell.angle_gamma   90.00
#
_symmetry.space_group_name_H-M   'P 1'
#
loop_
_entity.id
_entity.type
_entity.pdbx_description
1 polymer ?
#
loop_
_entity_poly.entity_id
_entity_poly.type
_entity_poly.pdbx_seq_one_letter_code
_entity_poly.pdbx_strand_id
1 'polypeptide(L)'
;MQWRAWPLVELIPVCLASSNCEFWSRRVRYQDTWCAAAAVRGAPRAPWPRQVGHAHADTQESLFDQLREIWGSEESRTFVDIGASAALGVHRNTSDVHFFRDRFPYGDTLAVEMMVPLAEQLNTSLMARSGDSVSASVLAAFLDVVEDPTPQQVRVGFPPVVSGLSIQSLAVRSCCKENAGHPQFARLHAQGVKTYCNHICSWEGRDDAARWAVPRVRWDSLWKSRLGGRRVDFIKVDFDPGHTHWRRHLRCGWREFLDRRAFSVMVLELDERAYWDHLSELLALFRARDYYVFLKWPCTPKRDDGGFQRTAYAPLTDPLMTPIPAPVARGRDPHDLLVLDRRRPELFGLVALGNAACGTAFPEPPRPRRPPRLGST
;
A
#
# COMPACT_ATOMS: atom_id res chain seq x y z
N MET A 1 13.53 9.46 -43.60
CA MET A 1 13.04 8.26 -42.88
C MET A 1 11.58 8.52 -42.54
N GLN A 2 10.65 7.96 -43.32
CA GLN A 2 9.20 8.23 -43.22
C GLN A 2 8.58 7.28 -42.20
N TRP A 3 7.91 7.81 -41.19
CA TRP A 3 7.10 7.04 -40.25
C TRP A 3 5.76 6.70 -40.90
N ARG A 4 5.49 5.41 -41.12
CA ARG A 4 4.17 4.93 -41.58
C ARG A 4 3.21 4.93 -40.39
N ALA A 5 2.07 5.61 -40.56
CA ALA A 5 0.95 5.53 -39.65
C ALA A 5 0.31 4.14 -39.71
N TRP A 6 0.01 3.56 -38.54
CA TRP A 6 -0.80 2.35 -38.42
C TRP A 6 -2.29 2.74 -38.27
N PRO A 7 -3.23 1.95 -38.82
CA PRO A 7 -4.65 2.29 -38.74
C PRO A 7 -5.19 2.15 -37.32
N LEU A 8 -5.99 3.14 -36.91
CA LEU A 8 -6.82 3.11 -35.70
C LEU A 8 -7.83 1.96 -35.83
N VAL A 9 -7.67 0.92 -35.02
CA VAL A 9 -8.72 -0.08 -34.78
C VAL A 9 -9.57 0.46 -33.63
N GLU A 10 -10.79 0.90 -33.94
CA GLU A 10 -11.82 1.18 -32.93
C GLU A 10 -12.25 -0.13 -32.27
N LEU A 11 -11.90 -0.32 -31.01
CA LEU A 11 -12.45 -1.37 -30.15
C LEU A 11 -13.67 -0.82 -29.44
N ILE A 12 -14.86 -1.30 -29.80
CA ILE A 12 -16.11 -1.07 -29.07
C ILE A 12 -16.13 -2.01 -27.86
N PRO A 13 -16.16 -1.53 -26.61
CA PRO A 13 -16.34 -2.40 -25.46
C PRO A 13 -17.82 -2.71 -25.28
N VAL A 14 -18.20 -3.97 -25.53
CA VAL A 14 -19.49 -4.50 -25.05
C VAL A 14 -19.28 -4.99 -23.62
N CYS A 15 -19.77 -4.22 -22.65
CA CYS A 15 -19.91 -4.66 -21.26
C CYS A 15 -21.35 -5.10 -21.01
N LEU A 16 -21.53 -6.31 -20.47
CA LEU A 16 -22.74 -6.72 -19.75
C LEU A 16 -22.35 -7.34 -18.40
N ALA A 17 -23.17 -7.04 -17.39
CA ALA A 17 -22.81 -6.94 -15.97
C ALA A 17 -23.00 -8.22 -15.13
N SER A 18 -22.43 -8.15 -13.90
CA SER A 18 -22.84 -8.71 -12.58
C SER A 18 -23.26 -10.20 -12.50
N SER A 19 -22.94 -11.01 -11.50
CA SER A 19 -22.74 -10.87 -10.05
C SER A 19 -22.04 -12.17 -9.56
N ASN A 20 -21.30 -12.21 -8.46
CA ASN A 20 -21.82 -12.78 -7.21
C ASN A 20 -20.78 -12.63 -6.09
N CYS A 21 -20.93 -11.59 -5.25
CA CYS A 21 -20.32 -11.59 -3.92
C CYS A 21 -21.25 -12.23 -2.86
N GLU A 22 -22.49 -12.58 -3.21
CA GLU A 22 -23.51 -13.09 -2.28
C GLU A 22 -23.66 -14.62 -2.23
N PHE A 23 -23.02 -15.40 -3.12
CA PHE A 23 -23.52 -16.76 -3.41
C PHE A 23 -22.76 -17.96 -2.78
N TRP A 24 -21.87 -17.77 -1.80
CA TRP A 24 -20.99 -18.87 -1.32
C TRP A 24 -21.27 -19.42 0.09
N SER A 25 -22.48 -19.26 0.63
CA SER A 25 -22.87 -20.01 1.85
C SER A 25 -23.46 -21.41 1.59
N ARG A 26 -23.67 -21.83 0.34
CA ARG A 26 -24.12 -23.20 0.01
C ARG A 26 -23.43 -23.76 -1.25
N ARG A 27 -22.90 -24.98 -1.13
CA ARG A 27 -22.17 -25.77 -2.15
C ARG A 27 -22.88 -25.73 -3.52
N VAL A 28 -22.28 -25.09 -4.52
CA VAL A 28 -22.51 -25.42 -5.94
C VAL A 28 -21.19 -25.21 -6.72
N ARG A 29 -20.83 -26.19 -7.55
CA ARG A 29 -19.75 -26.07 -8.55
C ARG A 29 -20.30 -25.31 -9.76
N TYR A 30 -19.64 -24.24 -10.21
CA TYR A 30 -19.88 -23.72 -11.57
C TYR A 30 -18.61 -23.30 -12.28
N GLN A 31 -18.67 -23.53 -13.60
CA GLN A 31 -17.67 -23.30 -14.63
C GLN A 31 -17.56 -21.81 -14.96
N ASP A 32 -16.33 -21.32 -15.06
CA ASP A 32 -16.01 -19.95 -15.44
C ASP A 32 -16.20 -19.71 -16.95
N THR A 33 -16.96 -18.69 -17.32
CA THR A 33 -16.96 -18.12 -18.67
C THR A 33 -15.96 -16.96 -18.70
N TRP A 34 -14.87 -17.13 -19.44
CA TRP A 34 -13.78 -16.16 -19.54
C TRP A 34 -14.01 -15.20 -20.72
N CYS A 35 -13.89 -13.89 -20.47
CA CYS A 35 -13.48 -12.97 -21.54
C CYS A 35 -12.01 -13.29 -21.83
N ALA A 36 -11.74 -13.89 -22.99
CA ALA A 36 -10.38 -14.14 -23.44
C ALA A 36 -9.70 -12.80 -23.73
N ALA A 37 -8.98 -12.26 -22.73
CA ALA A 37 -7.72 -11.62 -23.06
C ALA A 37 -6.88 -12.72 -23.68
N ALA A 38 -6.54 -12.60 -24.96
CA ALA A 38 -5.64 -13.55 -25.61
C ALA A 38 -4.39 -13.66 -24.73
N ALA A 39 -4.24 -14.79 -24.05
CA ALA A 39 -3.02 -15.08 -23.31
C ALA A 39 -1.90 -15.03 -24.35
N VAL A 40 -1.05 -14.01 -24.27
CA VAL A 40 0.18 -13.95 -25.05
C VAL A 40 1.07 -15.07 -24.53
N ARG A 41 0.85 -16.29 -25.02
CA ARG A 41 1.77 -17.42 -24.86
C ARG A 41 3.09 -16.98 -25.47
N GLY A 42 4.07 -16.68 -24.64
CA GLY A 42 5.41 -16.30 -25.08
C GLY A 42 5.94 -14.97 -24.57
N ALA A 43 5.20 -14.22 -23.75
CA ALA A 43 5.83 -13.12 -23.01
C ALA A 43 6.90 -13.72 -22.08
N PRO A 44 8.19 -13.36 -22.24
CA PRO A 44 9.23 -13.85 -21.33
C PRO A 44 8.84 -13.46 -19.91
N ARG A 45 8.82 -14.44 -19.00
CA ARG A 45 8.63 -14.18 -17.58
C ARG A 45 9.77 -13.27 -17.14
N ALA A 46 9.47 -12.00 -16.89
CA ALA A 46 10.44 -11.08 -16.31
C ALA A 46 10.97 -11.71 -15.01
N PRO A 47 12.28 -11.73 -14.77
CA PRO A 47 12.83 -12.25 -13.53
C PRO A 47 12.20 -11.49 -12.37
N TRP A 48 11.78 -12.24 -11.35
CA TRP A 48 11.23 -11.70 -10.12
C TRP A 48 12.20 -10.67 -9.53
N PRO A 49 11.74 -9.45 -9.21
CA PRO A 49 12.57 -8.49 -8.49
C PRO A 49 13.02 -9.13 -7.17
N ARG A 50 14.32 -9.15 -6.87
CA ARG A 50 14.79 -9.65 -5.57
C ARG A 50 14.37 -8.60 -4.55
N GLN A 51 13.45 -8.93 -3.64
CA GLN A 51 13.21 -8.11 -2.44
C GLN A 51 14.54 -7.96 -1.69
N VAL A 52 15.24 -6.86 -1.96
CA VAL A 52 16.39 -6.42 -1.20
C VAL A 52 15.78 -5.67 -0.02
N GLY A 53 16.10 -6.07 1.22
CA GLY A 53 15.52 -5.56 2.47
C GLY A 53 15.82 -4.08 2.73
N HIS A 54 15.31 -3.21 1.85
CA HIS A 54 15.47 -1.76 1.90
C HIS A 54 14.41 -1.16 2.82
N ALA A 55 14.71 0.00 3.40
CA ALA A 55 13.85 0.64 4.38
C ALA A 55 12.67 1.33 3.68
N HIS A 56 11.55 0.61 3.58
CA HIS A 56 10.24 1.12 3.12
C HIS A 56 9.94 2.52 3.66
N ALA A 57 10.22 2.75 4.95
CA ALA A 57 10.05 4.02 5.67
C ALA A 57 10.60 5.24 4.93
N ASP A 58 11.83 5.19 4.41
CA ASP A 58 12.45 6.36 3.78
C ASP A 58 11.69 6.77 2.51
N THR A 59 11.27 5.77 1.73
CA THR A 59 10.50 6.01 0.50
C THR A 59 9.12 6.57 0.79
N GLN A 60 8.53 6.21 1.93
CA GLN A 60 7.25 6.72 2.38
C GLN A 60 7.34 8.15 2.91
N GLU A 61 8.37 8.44 3.72
CA GLU A 61 8.66 9.80 4.15
C GLU A 61 8.89 10.73 2.94
N SER A 62 9.64 10.27 1.94
CA SER A 62 9.85 10.99 0.69
C SER A 62 8.55 11.29 -0.05
N LEU A 63 7.63 10.33 -0.11
CA LEU A 63 6.31 10.53 -0.70
C LEU A 63 5.50 11.57 0.10
N PHE A 64 5.49 11.51 1.43
CA PHE A 64 4.75 12.47 2.23
C PHE A 64 5.34 13.88 2.18
N ASP A 65 6.66 14.03 2.06
CA ASP A 65 7.28 15.34 1.87
C ASP A 65 6.83 16.00 0.56
N GLN A 66 6.77 15.22 -0.53
CA GLN A 66 6.30 15.71 -1.82
C GLN A 66 4.79 16.02 -1.80
N LEU A 67 3.99 15.21 -1.11
CA LEU A 67 2.57 15.51 -0.91
C LEU A 67 2.36 16.79 -0.11
N ARG A 68 3.17 17.02 0.93
CA ARG A 68 3.09 18.25 1.73
C ARG A 68 3.39 19.48 0.88
N GLU A 69 4.31 19.38 -0.07
CA GLU A 69 4.60 20.46 -1.02
C GLU A 69 3.39 20.81 -1.91
N ILE A 70 2.58 19.81 -2.30
CA ILE A 70 1.41 20.00 -3.18
C ILE A 70 0.16 20.39 -2.40
N TRP A 71 -0.06 19.76 -1.26
CA TRP A 71 -1.28 19.90 -0.46
C TRP A 71 -1.19 20.97 0.62
N GLY A 72 0.02 21.43 0.97
CA GLY A 72 0.27 22.21 2.17
C GLY A 72 0.09 21.38 3.46
N SER A 73 0.49 21.96 4.61
CA SER A 73 0.36 21.34 5.93
C SER A 73 -0.90 21.75 6.69
N GLU A 74 -1.52 22.88 6.32
CA GLU A 74 -2.56 23.53 7.13
C GLU A 74 -3.96 22.96 6.87
N GLU A 75 -4.20 22.35 5.71
CA GLU A 75 -5.49 21.73 5.41
C GLU A 75 -5.63 20.40 6.15
N SER A 76 -6.78 20.19 6.80
CA SER A 76 -7.11 18.89 7.36
C SER A 76 -7.25 17.85 6.24
N ARG A 77 -6.60 16.70 6.44
CA ARG A 77 -6.57 15.58 5.49
C ARG A 77 -6.99 14.29 6.18
N THR A 78 -7.62 13.37 5.45
CA THR A 78 -7.94 12.04 5.98
C THR A 78 -6.90 11.04 5.52
N PHE A 79 -6.25 10.37 6.48
CA PHE A 79 -5.29 9.29 6.23
C PHE A 79 -5.76 7.97 6.81
N VAL A 80 -5.52 6.90 6.05
CA VAL A 80 -5.77 5.53 6.46
C VAL A 80 -4.49 4.72 6.30
N ASP A 81 -4.11 3.99 7.34
CA ASP A 81 -2.97 3.06 7.34
C ASP A 81 -3.47 1.64 7.65
N ILE A 82 -3.42 0.75 6.67
CA ILE A 82 -3.81 -0.65 6.84
C ILE A 82 -2.54 -1.49 6.87
N GLY A 83 -2.41 -2.32 7.91
CA GLY A 83 -1.15 -3.01 8.25
C GLY A 83 -0.14 -2.04 8.83
N ALA A 84 -0.61 -1.21 9.76
CA ALA A 84 0.15 -0.06 10.24
C ALA A 84 1.51 -0.41 10.87
N SER A 85 1.73 -1.66 11.29
CA SER A 85 3.01 -2.11 11.88
C SER A 85 3.96 -2.83 10.92
N ALA A 86 3.77 -2.75 9.61
CA ALA A 86 4.59 -3.48 8.65
C ALA A 86 6.04 -3.03 8.51
N ALA A 87 6.43 -1.93 9.15
CA ALA A 87 7.83 -1.55 9.25
C ALA A 87 8.59 -2.52 10.20
N LEU A 88 9.00 -3.66 9.66
CA LEU A 88 10.03 -4.55 10.17
C LEU A 88 11.33 -4.32 9.38
N GLY A 89 11.90 -3.12 9.52
CA GLY A 89 13.20 -2.79 8.95
C GLY A 89 14.34 -3.02 9.93
N VAL A 90 15.54 -3.29 9.41
CA VAL A 90 16.79 -3.36 10.21
C VAL A 90 17.20 -1.98 10.78
N HIS A 91 16.43 -0.90 10.51
CA HIS A 91 16.84 0.47 10.87
C HIS A 91 15.73 1.40 11.36
N ARG A 92 14.45 1.20 10.98
CA ARG A 92 13.31 2.05 11.43
C ARG A 92 12.01 1.24 11.43
N ASN A 93 11.38 1.13 12.60
CA ASN A 93 10.08 0.49 12.79
C ASN A 93 9.10 1.54 13.31
N THR A 94 8.53 2.31 12.40
CA THR A 94 7.57 3.39 12.70
C THR A 94 6.42 3.26 11.71
N SER A 95 5.20 3.31 12.21
CA SER A 95 3.98 3.29 11.38
C SER A 95 3.92 4.52 10.48
N ASP A 96 3.37 4.34 9.28
CA ASP A 96 3.18 5.43 8.32
C ASP A 96 2.28 6.54 8.86
N VAL A 97 1.39 6.23 9.82
CA VAL A 97 0.61 7.25 10.54
C VAL A 97 1.50 8.29 11.20
N HIS A 98 2.64 7.88 11.78
CA HIS A 98 3.54 8.85 12.40
C HIS A 98 4.17 9.76 11.35
N PHE A 99 4.65 9.21 10.24
CA PHE A 99 5.23 10.01 9.16
C PHE A 99 4.21 10.97 8.53
N PHE A 100 2.96 10.52 8.40
CA PHE A 100 1.86 11.35 7.91
C PHE A 100 1.56 12.50 8.88
N ARG A 101 1.37 12.20 10.17
CA ARG A 101 1.03 13.22 11.18
C ARG A 101 2.12 14.27 11.38
N ASP A 102 3.39 13.88 11.25
CA ASP A 102 4.51 14.81 11.34
C ASP A 102 4.47 15.87 10.20
N ARG A 103 3.72 15.61 9.11
CA ARG A 103 3.58 16.49 7.94
C ARG A 103 2.20 17.13 7.80
N PHE A 104 1.17 16.46 8.29
CA PHE A 104 -0.24 16.88 8.24
C PHE A 104 -0.87 16.80 9.64
N PRO A 105 -0.53 17.73 10.54
CA PRO A 105 -0.88 17.62 11.96
C PRO A 105 -2.37 17.73 12.25
N TYR A 106 -3.16 18.37 11.37
CA TYR A 106 -4.60 18.56 11.55
C TYR A 106 -5.46 17.49 10.88
N GLY A 107 -4.84 16.41 10.39
CA GLY A 107 -5.53 15.36 9.66
C GLY A 107 -6.15 14.29 10.57
N ASP A 108 -7.29 13.76 10.13
CA ASP A 108 -7.89 12.59 10.75
C ASP A 108 -7.14 11.32 10.31
N THR A 109 -6.84 10.45 11.26
CA THR A 109 -6.08 9.23 10.98
C THR A 109 -6.82 7.98 11.47
N LEU A 110 -6.95 6.97 10.61
CA LEU A 110 -7.41 5.63 10.97
C LEU A 110 -6.30 4.61 10.66
N ALA A 111 -5.72 4.01 11.70
CA ALA A 111 -4.87 2.83 11.54
C ALA A 111 -5.65 1.54 11.78
N VAL A 112 -5.38 0.53 10.97
CA VAL A 112 -5.89 -0.83 11.12
C VAL A 112 -4.71 -1.77 11.29
N GLU A 113 -4.71 -2.49 12.40
CA GLU A 113 -3.65 -3.41 12.79
C GLU A 113 -4.27 -4.73 13.24
N MET A 114 -3.72 -5.87 12.83
CA MET A 114 -4.25 -7.18 13.24
C MET A 114 -3.59 -7.71 14.50
N MET A 115 -2.37 -7.24 14.83
CA MET A 115 -1.64 -7.61 16.02
C MET A 115 -2.05 -6.73 17.19
N VAL A 116 -2.92 -7.25 18.08
CA VAL A 116 -3.49 -6.47 19.21
C VAL A 116 -2.44 -5.68 20.01
N PRO A 117 -1.30 -6.27 20.44
CA PRO A 117 -0.30 -5.52 21.21
C PRO A 117 0.31 -4.33 20.44
N LEU A 118 0.42 -4.45 19.12
CA LEU A 118 0.95 -3.37 18.28
C LEU A 118 -0.09 -2.30 18.01
N ALA A 119 -1.36 -2.70 17.87
CA ALA A 119 -2.47 -1.75 17.79
C ALA A 119 -2.51 -0.89 19.07
N GLU A 120 -2.36 -1.51 20.24
CA GLU A 120 -2.30 -0.83 21.54
C GLU A 120 -1.09 0.09 21.66
N GLN A 121 0.10 -0.38 21.24
CA GLN A 121 1.32 0.41 21.24
C GLN A 121 1.20 1.62 20.29
N LEU A 122 0.71 1.40 19.08
CA LEU A 122 0.48 2.46 18.10
C LEU A 122 -0.53 3.47 18.63
N ASN A 123 -1.63 3.02 19.24
CA ASN A 123 -2.60 3.90 19.86
C ASN A 123 -1.97 4.77 20.94
N THR A 124 -1.18 4.16 21.84
CA THR A 124 -0.46 4.88 22.91
C THR A 124 0.49 5.92 22.33
N SER A 125 1.28 5.55 21.32
CA SER A 125 2.23 6.45 20.64
C SER A 125 1.53 7.61 19.94
N LEU A 126 0.37 7.36 19.30
CA LEU A 126 -0.42 8.39 18.63
C LEU A 126 -1.06 9.34 19.64
N MET A 127 -1.64 8.82 20.72
CA MET A 127 -2.24 9.65 21.78
C MET A 127 -1.19 10.50 22.49
N ALA A 128 0.03 9.99 22.71
CA ALA A 128 1.12 10.76 23.31
C ALA A 128 1.59 11.95 22.44
N ARG A 129 1.38 11.89 21.12
CA ARG A 129 1.75 12.96 20.17
C ARG A 129 0.59 13.88 19.79
N SER A 130 -0.65 13.45 20.03
CA SER A 130 -1.84 14.18 19.60
C SER A 130 -2.23 15.14 20.71
N GLY A 131 -2.14 16.45 20.46
CA GLY A 131 -2.87 17.41 21.28
C GLY A 131 -4.39 17.24 21.13
N ASP A 132 -5.18 17.98 21.90
CA ASP A 132 -6.64 17.82 22.02
C ASP A 132 -7.44 18.03 20.70
N SER A 133 -6.82 18.49 19.62
CA SER A 133 -7.49 18.97 18.40
C SER A 133 -7.58 17.95 17.24
N VAL A 134 -7.07 16.73 17.39
CA VAL A 134 -6.92 15.80 16.24
C VAL A 134 -7.55 14.43 16.50
N SER A 135 -8.38 13.95 15.56
CA SER A 135 -8.96 12.60 15.63
C SER A 135 -7.97 11.56 15.10
N ALA A 136 -7.39 10.78 16.01
CA ALA A 136 -6.66 9.57 15.66
C ALA A 136 -7.38 8.35 16.24
N SER A 137 -7.52 7.29 15.43
CA SER A 137 -8.08 6.02 15.86
C SER A 137 -7.22 4.87 15.38
N VAL A 138 -7.02 3.89 16.24
CA VAL A 138 -6.38 2.62 15.90
C VAL A 138 -7.38 1.51 16.15
N LEU A 139 -7.58 0.65 15.17
CA LEU A 139 -8.46 -0.49 15.26
C LEU A 139 -7.66 -1.79 15.17
N ALA A 140 -7.80 -2.62 16.20
CA ALA A 140 -7.38 -4.01 16.15
C ALA A 140 -8.40 -4.82 15.33
N ALA A 141 -8.12 -5.15 14.07
CA ALA A 141 -9.02 -5.91 13.21
C ALA A 141 -8.29 -6.64 12.09
N PHE A 142 -8.88 -7.75 11.65
CA PHE A 142 -8.47 -8.43 10.42
C PHE A 142 -9.38 -8.01 9.28
N LEU A 143 -8.80 -7.40 8.24
CA LEU A 143 -9.58 -7.08 7.06
C LEU A 143 -9.96 -8.37 6.32
N ASP A 144 -11.22 -8.50 5.97
CA ASP A 144 -11.78 -9.65 5.27
C ASP A 144 -12.87 -9.20 4.28
N VAL A 145 -13.40 -10.13 3.52
CA VAL A 145 -14.61 -9.97 2.72
C VAL A 145 -15.87 -10.41 3.45
N VAL A 146 -15.70 -11.13 4.57
CA VAL A 146 -16.77 -11.51 5.49
C VAL A 146 -16.71 -10.64 6.74
N GLU A 147 -17.87 -10.19 7.19
CA GLU A 147 -18.00 -9.47 8.45
C GLU A 147 -18.30 -10.47 9.58
N ASP A 148 -17.47 -10.47 10.60
CA ASP A 148 -17.71 -11.19 11.85
C ASP A 148 -17.17 -10.34 13.01
N PRO A 149 -18.06 -9.69 13.79
CA PRO A 149 -17.64 -8.88 14.92
C PRO A 149 -17.11 -9.73 16.08
N THR A 150 -17.31 -11.05 16.05
CA THR A 150 -16.77 -11.97 17.04
C THR A 150 -15.26 -12.05 16.84
N PRO A 151 -14.43 -11.79 17.88
CA PRO A 151 -12.99 -11.96 17.77
C PRO A 151 -12.63 -13.39 17.34
N GLN A 152 -12.00 -13.52 16.18
CA GLN A 152 -11.55 -14.79 15.62
C GLN A 152 -10.04 -14.91 15.80
N GLN A 153 -9.56 -16.14 16.04
CA GLN A 153 -8.12 -16.41 16.09
C GLN A 153 -7.53 -16.28 14.69
N VAL A 154 -6.83 -15.18 14.44
CA VAL A 154 -6.08 -14.95 13.21
C VAL A 154 -4.66 -15.44 13.42
N ARG A 155 -4.26 -16.40 12.58
CA ARG A 155 -2.89 -16.90 12.54
C ARG A 155 -2.08 -16.03 11.60
N VAL A 156 -1.08 -15.34 12.12
CA VAL A 156 -0.14 -14.60 11.28
C VAL A 156 1.11 -15.44 11.08
N GLY A 157 1.36 -15.77 9.81
CA GLY A 157 2.64 -16.36 9.42
C GLY A 157 3.73 -15.30 9.54
N PHE A 158 4.87 -15.67 10.09
CA PHE A 158 6.05 -14.82 9.95
C PHE A 158 6.49 -14.82 8.48
N PRO A 159 7.10 -13.71 7.98
CA PRO A 159 7.57 -13.62 6.59
C PRO A 159 8.41 -14.84 6.18
N PRO A 160 8.46 -15.23 4.90
CA PRO A 160 9.24 -16.37 4.43
C PRO A 160 10.72 -16.34 4.82
N VAL A 161 11.32 -15.16 4.98
CA VAL A 161 12.70 -14.96 5.45
C VAL A 161 12.93 -15.52 6.86
N VAL A 162 11.88 -15.56 7.68
CA VAL A 162 11.85 -16.16 9.02
C VAL A 162 11.03 -17.46 9.07
N SER A 163 10.37 -17.84 7.99
CA SER A 163 9.66 -19.12 7.88
C SER A 163 10.66 -20.28 7.95
N GLY A 164 10.54 -21.10 8.99
CA GLY A 164 11.48 -22.18 9.29
C GLY A 164 12.68 -21.76 10.16
N LEU A 165 12.85 -20.46 10.42
CA LEU A 165 13.72 -19.98 11.49
C LEU A 165 12.90 -19.92 12.78
N SER A 166 13.41 -20.56 13.84
CA SER A 166 12.87 -20.31 15.18
C SER A 166 12.99 -18.80 15.49
N ILE A 167 12.03 -18.24 16.23
CA ILE A 167 12.18 -16.91 16.89
C ILE A 167 13.46 -16.87 17.76
N GLN A 168 13.98 -18.03 18.17
CA GLN A 168 15.25 -18.17 18.88
C GLN A 168 16.49 -18.10 17.97
N SER A 169 16.34 -18.09 16.65
CA SER A 169 17.49 -18.03 15.74
C SER A 169 18.30 -16.77 16.01
N LEU A 170 19.62 -16.94 16.06
CA LEU A 170 20.57 -15.85 16.21
C LEU A 170 20.34 -14.73 15.19
N ALA A 171 19.81 -15.04 14.00
CA ALA A 171 19.48 -14.08 12.96
C ALA A 171 18.35 -13.11 13.36
N VAL A 172 17.23 -13.62 13.91
CA VAL A 172 16.10 -12.76 14.38
C VAL A 172 16.54 -11.93 15.58
N ARG A 173 17.28 -12.53 16.50
CA ARG A 173 17.83 -11.82 17.66
C ARG A 173 18.90 -10.80 17.26
N SER A 174 19.73 -11.07 16.25
CA SER A 174 20.70 -10.10 15.72
C SER A 174 19.98 -8.93 15.06
N CYS A 175 18.94 -9.19 14.28
CA CYS A 175 18.10 -8.13 13.71
C CYS A 175 17.44 -7.26 14.80
N CYS A 176 16.92 -7.87 15.88
CA CYS A 176 16.44 -7.13 17.05
C CYS A 176 17.57 -6.34 17.76
N LYS A 177 18.77 -6.91 17.88
CA LYS A 177 19.91 -6.36 18.65
C LYS A 177 20.60 -5.22 17.91
N GLU A 178 20.78 -5.34 16.60
CA GLU A 178 21.26 -4.27 15.72
C GLU A 178 20.29 -3.08 15.74
N ASN A 179 18.98 -3.37 15.69
CA ASN A 179 17.94 -2.35 15.87
C ASN A 179 18.02 -1.66 17.24
N ALA A 180 18.21 -2.40 18.35
CA ALA A 180 18.31 -1.82 19.69
C ALA A 180 19.50 -0.83 19.85
N GLY A 181 20.56 -0.98 19.05
CA GLY A 181 21.71 -0.08 19.06
C GLY A 181 21.51 1.24 18.31
N HIS A 182 20.47 1.36 17.47
CA HIS A 182 20.26 2.57 16.69
C HIS A 182 19.66 3.71 17.56
N PRO A 183 20.15 4.97 17.45
CA PRO A 183 19.85 6.05 18.39
C PRO A 183 18.36 6.34 18.61
N GLN A 184 17.54 6.18 17.58
CA GLN A 184 16.08 6.37 17.70
C GLN A 184 15.43 5.31 18.59
N PHE A 185 15.84 4.05 18.46
CA PHE A 185 15.32 2.95 19.28
C PHE A 185 15.83 3.03 20.70
N ALA A 186 17.10 3.39 20.90
CA ALA A 186 17.65 3.65 22.23
C ALA A 186 16.84 4.73 22.98
N ARG A 187 16.42 5.81 22.28
CA ARG A 187 15.55 6.85 22.85
C ARG A 187 14.16 6.33 23.22
N LEU A 188 13.51 5.58 22.33
CA LEU A 188 12.21 4.96 22.60
C LEU A 188 12.27 3.99 23.78
N HIS A 189 13.31 3.15 23.85
CA HIS A 189 13.52 2.23 24.96
C HIS A 189 13.79 2.97 26.27
N ALA A 190 14.58 4.05 26.24
CA ALA A 190 14.81 4.91 27.42
C ALA A 190 13.51 5.57 27.92
N GLN A 191 12.52 5.77 27.04
CA GLN A 191 11.18 6.25 27.38
C GLN A 191 10.22 5.11 27.83
N GLY A 192 10.72 3.87 27.93
CA GLY A 192 9.91 2.70 28.29
C GLY A 192 9.02 2.18 27.15
N VAL A 193 9.17 2.71 25.93
CA VAL A 193 8.40 2.28 24.76
C VAL A 193 8.97 0.96 24.25
N LYS A 194 8.23 -0.13 24.44
CA LYS A 194 8.56 -1.43 23.81
C LYS A 194 8.39 -1.28 22.30
N THR A 195 9.37 -1.76 21.54
CA THR A 195 9.29 -1.78 20.07
C THR A 195 8.74 -3.12 19.59
N TYR A 196 8.33 -3.22 18.31
CA TYR A 196 7.96 -4.49 17.68
C TYR A 196 9.03 -5.57 17.89
N CYS A 197 10.31 -5.22 17.75
CA CYS A 197 11.42 -6.15 17.99
C CYS A 197 11.41 -6.66 19.44
N ASN A 198 11.11 -5.80 20.42
CA ASN A 198 10.96 -6.24 21.81
C ASN A 198 9.79 -7.23 21.93
N HIS A 199 8.67 -6.98 21.25
CA HIS A 199 7.52 -7.89 21.26
C HIS A 199 7.82 -9.25 20.63
N ILE A 200 8.47 -9.31 19.45
CA ILE A 200 8.91 -10.61 18.89
C ILE A 200 9.91 -11.29 19.81
N CYS A 201 10.94 -10.55 20.23
CA CYS A 201 12.08 -11.13 20.93
C CYS A 201 11.75 -11.50 22.39
N SER A 202 10.69 -10.94 22.98
CA SER A 202 10.13 -11.33 24.29
C SER A 202 8.89 -12.23 24.19
N TRP A 203 8.53 -12.72 22.99
CA TRP A 203 7.36 -13.56 22.81
C TRP A 203 7.55 -14.93 23.49
N GLU A 204 6.92 -15.10 24.65
CA GLU A 204 6.81 -16.38 25.35
C GLU A 204 5.74 -17.27 24.67
N GLY A 205 6.09 -17.89 23.55
CA GLY A 205 5.23 -18.79 22.79
C GLY A 205 6.00 -19.39 21.63
N ARG A 206 6.62 -20.56 21.86
CA ARG A 206 7.84 -20.98 21.17
C ARG A 206 7.67 -21.69 19.83
N ASP A 207 6.50 -22.20 19.46
CA ASP A 207 6.40 -23.12 18.30
C ASP A 207 5.13 -22.97 17.44
N ASP A 208 4.17 -22.15 17.86
CA ASP A 208 2.94 -21.91 17.11
C ASP A 208 2.89 -20.47 16.66
N ALA A 209 2.60 -20.27 15.37
CA ALA A 209 2.38 -18.96 14.81
C ALA A 209 1.51 -18.10 15.72
N ALA A 210 1.97 -16.87 15.92
CA ALA A 210 1.20 -15.73 16.35
C ALA A 210 -0.32 -15.87 16.14
N ARG A 211 -1.09 -15.98 17.23
CA ARG A 211 -2.55 -15.95 17.17
C ARG A 211 -3.09 -14.77 17.96
N TRP A 212 -3.91 -13.96 17.31
CA TRP A 212 -4.63 -12.88 17.97
C TRP A 212 -6.12 -13.01 17.71
N ALA A 213 -6.91 -12.83 18.77
CA ALA A 213 -8.35 -12.75 18.67
C ALA A 213 -8.73 -11.34 18.23
N VAL A 214 -9.08 -11.17 16.96
CA VAL A 214 -9.52 -9.88 16.40
C VAL A 214 -10.79 -10.06 15.56
N PRO A 215 -11.69 -9.06 15.51
CA PRO A 215 -12.85 -9.14 14.64
C PRO A 215 -12.43 -9.17 13.17
N ARG A 216 -13.23 -9.85 12.34
CA ARG A 216 -13.09 -9.80 10.89
C ARG A 216 -14.00 -8.69 10.37
N VAL A 217 -13.41 -7.70 9.70
CA VAL A 217 -14.15 -6.53 9.25
C VAL A 217 -13.98 -6.35 7.76
N ARG A 218 -15.07 -5.96 7.09
CA ARG A 218 -14.99 -5.59 5.69
C ARG A 218 -14.53 -4.14 5.56
N TRP A 219 -13.61 -3.86 4.63
CA TRP A 219 -13.15 -2.48 4.40
C TRP A 219 -14.32 -1.51 4.13
N ASP A 220 -15.24 -1.84 3.21
CA ASP A 220 -16.40 -1.00 2.92
C ASP A 220 -17.24 -0.68 4.17
N SER A 221 -17.40 -1.64 5.09
CA SER A 221 -18.14 -1.46 6.34
C SER A 221 -17.35 -0.60 7.34
N LEU A 222 -16.05 -0.83 7.44
CA LEU A 222 -15.15 -0.07 8.28
C LEU A 222 -15.08 1.40 7.84
N TRP A 223 -14.89 1.63 6.55
CA TRP A 223 -14.88 2.96 5.95
C TRP A 223 -16.16 3.74 6.23
N LYS A 224 -17.33 3.11 6.08
CA LYS A 224 -18.61 3.76 6.40
C LYS A 224 -18.76 4.07 7.89
N SER A 225 -18.47 3.10 8.75
CA SER A 225 -18.70 3.24 10.19
C SER A 225 -17.70 4.18 10.87
N ARG A 226 -16.43 4.18 10.45
CA ARG A 226 -15.36 4.99 11.07
C ARG A 226 -15.15 6.33 10.39
N LEU A 227 -15.38 6.41 9.08
CA LEU A 227 -15.12 7.61 8.29
C LEU A 227 -16.40 8.19 7.68
N GLY A 228 -17.58 7.69 8.05
CA GLY A 228 -18.86 8.20 7.55
C GLY A 228 -19.04 8.04 6.04
N GLY A 229 -18.25 7.18 5.38
CA GLY A 229 -18.26 7.05 3.93
C GLY A 229 -17.68 8.28 3.20
N ARG A 230 -16.90 9.13 3.89
CA ARG A 230 -16.25 10.30 3.28
C ARG A 230 -15.04 9.90 2.46
N ARG A 231 -14.59 10.80 1.60
CA ARG A 231 -13.36 10.59 0.82
C ARG A 231 -12.13 10.56 1.74
N VAL A 232 -11.20 9.67 1.42
CA VAL A 232 -9.87 9.54 2.05
C VAL A 232 -8.85 10.26 1.18
N ASP A 233 -8.02 11.13 1.73
CA ASP A 233 -7.02 11.83 0.94
C ASP A 233 -5.85 10.90 0.60
N PHE A 234 -5.40 10.12 1.58
CA PHE A 234 -4.34 9.15 1.40
C PHE A 234 -4.67 7.84 2.10
N ILE A 235 -4.53 6.71 1.41
CA ILE A 235 -4.64 5.38 2.00
C ILE A 235 -3.40 4.54 1.71
N LYS A 236 -2.74 4.04 2.75
CA LYS A 236 -1.72 3.01 2.64
C LYS A 236 -2.36 1.65 2.87
N VAL A 237 -2.11 0.73 1.96
CA VAL A 237 -2.63 -0.63 1.98
C VAL A 237 -1.47 -1.58 2.00
N ASP A 238 -1.28 -2.16 3.16
CA ASP A 238 -0.33 -3.21 3.39
C ASP A 238 -1.03 -4.28 4.20
N PHE A 239 -1.58 -5.22 3.49
CA PHE A 239 -1.91 -6.47 4.13
C PHE A 239 -1.51 -7.53 3.14
N ASP A 240 -0.90 -8.58 3.67
CA ASP A 240 -0.59 -9.82 2.97
C ASP A 240 -1.78 -10.76 3.17
N PRO A 241 -2.91 -10.62 2.44
CA PRO A 241 -4.03 -11.55 2.61
C PRO A 241 -3.67 -12.94 2.08
N GLY A 242 -2.46 -13.13 1.56
CA GLY A 242 -2.07 -14.28 0.76
C GLY A 242 -2.53 -14.12 -0.68
N HIS A 243 -1.71 -14.65 -1.58
CA HIS A 243 -1.82 -14.58 -3.04
C HIS A 243 -3.22 -14.76 -3.64
N THR A 244 -4.09 -15.57 -3.05
CA THR A 244 -5.42 -15.90 -3.57
C THR A 244 -6.53 -14.95 -3.12
N HIS A 245 -6.29 -14.17 -2.07
CA HIS A 245 -7.36 -13.44 -1.40
C HIS A 245 -7.49 -12.00 -1.88
N TRP A 246 -6.40 -11.33 -2.27
CA TRP A 246 -6.43 -9.89 -2.61
C TRP A 246 -7.45 -9.55 -3.71
N ARG A 247 -7.60 -10.37 -4.77
CA ARG A 247 -8.62 -10.15 -5.82
C ARG A 247 -10.03 -10.14 -5.24
N ARG A 248 -10.29 -11.05 -4.31
CA ARG A 248 -11.58 -11.18 -3.64
C ARG A 248 -11.82 -9.96 -2.73
N HIS A 249 -10.79 -9.49 -2.02
CA HIS A 249 -10.87 -8.25 -1.26
C HIS A 249 -11.24 -7.07 -2.15
N LEU A 250 -10.52 -6.83 -3.24
CA LEU A 250 -10.79 -5.69 -4.10
C LEU A 250 -12.18 -5.75 -4.76
N ARG A 251 -12.65 -6.95 -5.13
CA ARG A 251 -13.95 -7.14 -5.80
C ARG A 251 -15.16 -7.15 -4.87
N CYS A 252 -15.00 -7.56 -3.62
CA CYS A 252 -16.12 -7.74 -2.69
C CYS A 252 -15.99 -6.93 -1.40
N GLY A 253 -14.78 -6.84 -0.83
CA GLY A 253 -14.54 -6.14 0.42
C GLY A 253 -14.34 -4.63 0.29
N TRP A 254 -13.89 -4.19 -0.89
CA TRP A 254 -13.53 -2.81 -1.21
C TRP A 254 -14.36 -2.21 -2.34
N ARG A 255 -15.36 -2.95 -2.81
CA ARG A 255 -16.07 -2.62 -4.05
C ARG A 255 -16.69 -1.24 -3.98
N GLU A 256 -17.40 -0.94 -2.91
CA GLU A 256 -18.10 0.34 -2.80
C GLU A 256 -17.12 1.50 -2.64
N PHE A 257 -16.06 1.33 -1.86
CA PHE A 257 -14.99 2.31 -1.73
C PHE A 257 -14.34 2.65 -3.08
N LEU A 258 -14.02 1.62 -3.88
CA LEU A 258 -13.42 1.77 -5.20
C LEU A 258 -14.42 2.37 -6.21
N ASP A 259 -15.66 1.88 -6.25
CA ASP A 259 -16.69 2.34 -7.19
C ASP A 259 -17.07 3.81 -6.96
N ARG A 260 -17.09 4.24 -5.69
CA ARG A 260 -17.29 5.66 -5.33
C ARG A 260 -16.04 6.50 -5.56
N ARG A 261 -14.92 5.88 -5.92
CA ARG A 261 -13.62 6.53 -6.07
C ARG A 261 -13.28 7.35 -4.82
N ALA A 262 -13.39 6.68 -3.67
CA ALA A 262 -13.39 7.29 -2.35
C ALA A 262 -11.98 7.63 -1.82
N PHE A 263 -10.94 7.58 -2.65
CA PHE A 263 -9.60 8.03 -2.28
C PHE A 263 -8.93 8.91 -3.35
N SER A 264 -8.02 9.80 -2.92
CA SER A 264 -7.18 10.61 -3.83
C SER A 264 -5.85 9.95 -4.16
N VAL A 265 -5.14 9.44 -3.14
CA VAL A 265 -3.85 8.73 -3.27
C VAL A 265 -3.97 7.39 -2.56
N MET A 266 -3.50 6.32 -3.20
CA MET A 266 -3.33 5.01 -2.58
C MET A 266 -1.92 4.50 -2.81
N VAL A 267 -1.29 4.00 -1.76
CA VAL A 267 -0.08 3.17 -1.84
C VAL A 267 -0.48 1.75 -1.53
N LEU A 268 -0.19 0.82 -2.44
CA LEU A 268 -0.44 -0.61 -2.26
C LEU A 268 0.91 -1.33 -2.30
N GLU A 269 1.31 -1.93 -1.19
CA GLU A 269 2.56 -2.68 -1.11
C GLU A 269 2.52 -3.93 -2.00
N LEU A 270 3.63 -4.22 -2.68
CA LEU A 270 3.75 -5.34 -3.62
C LEU A 270 4.67 -6.44 -3.10
N ASP A 271 4.50 -6.78 -1.83
CA ASP A 271 5.38 -7.73 -1.14
C ASP A 271 5.13 -9.20 -1.51
N GLU A 272 3.97 -9.49 -2.12
CA GLU A 272 3.64 -10.81 -2.60
C GLU A 272 3.78 -10.95 -4.12
N ARG A 273 4.31 -12.10 -4.56
CA ARG A 273 4.40 -12.49 -5.98
C ARG A 273 3.08 -12.44 -6.73
N ALA A 274 1.99 -12.70 -6.03
CA ALA A 274 0.65 -12.67 -6.57
C ALA A 274 0.28 -11.31 -7.19
N TYR A 275 0.71 -10.21 -6.58
CA TYR A 275 0.40 -8.88 -7.08
C TYR A 275 1.01 -8.66 -8.47
N TRP A 276 2.21 -9.18 -8.69
CA TRP A 276 2.91 -9.08 -9.96
C TRP A 276 2.36 -10.03 -11.01
N ASP A 277 2.09 -11.28 -10.64
CA ASP A 277 1.49 -12.29 -11.53
C ASP A 277 0.12 -11.82 -12.07
N HIS A 278 -0.53 -10.89 -11.36
CA HIS A 278 -1.83 -10.33 -11.72
C HIS A 278 -1.83 -8.80 -11.89
N LEU A 279 -0.67 -8.19 -12.10
CA LEU A 279 -0.55 -6.73 -12.18
C LEU A 279 -1.44 -6.15 -13.28
N SER A 280 -1.56 -6.82 -14.43
CA SER A 280 -2.43 -6.38 -15.53
C SER A 280 -3.90 -6.24 -15.12
N GLU A 281 -4.41 -7.15 -14.29
CA GLU A 281 -5.78 -7.09 -13.78
C GLU A 281 -5.96 -5.94 -12.79
N LEU A 282 -4.99 -5.74 -11.90
CA LEU A 282 -4.99 -4.64 -10.94
C LEU A 282 -4.97 -3.28 -11.65
N LEU A 283 -4.15 -3.16 -12.71
CA LEU A 283 -4.12 -1.98 -13.57
C LEU A 283 -5.46 -1.77 -14.28
N ALA A 284 -6.06 -2.82 -14.83
CA ALA A 284 -7.37 -2.73 -15.46
C ALA A 284 -8.46 -2.27 -14.47
N LEU A 285 -8.44 -2.79 -13.24
CA LEU A 285 -9.38 -2.43 -12.18
C LEU A 285 -9.34 -0.94 -11.84
N PHE A 286 -8.14 -0.39 -11.63
CA PHE A 286 -7.94 1.02 -11.30
C PHE A 286 -8.23 1.95 -12.48
N ARG A 287 -7.79 1.59 -13.69
CA ARG A 287 -8.08 2.38 -14.90
C ARG A 287 -9.56 2.47 -15.21
N ALA A 288 -10.31 1.38 -15.03
CA ALA A 288 -11.76 1.38 -15.20
C ALA A 288 -12.49 2.35 -14.24
N ARG A 289 -11.79 2.85 -13.22
CA ARG A 289 -12.28 3.82 -12.23
C ARG A 289 -11.56 5.17 -12.32
N ASP A 290 -10.98 5.50 -13.47
CA ASP A 290 -10.25 6.75 -13.72
C ASP A 290 -9.10 7.00 -12.74
N TYR A 291 -8.33 5.97 -12.39
CA TYR A 291 -7.08 6.13 -11.65
C TYR A 291 -5.87 6.00 -12.59
N TYR A 292 -4.83 6.79 -12.31
CA TYR A 292 -3.49 6.51 -12.82
C TYR A 292 -2.76 5.62 -11.85
N VAL A 293 -1.91 4.74 -12.38
CA VAL A 293 -1.11 3.81 -11.57
C VAL A 293 0.36 3.96 -11.96
N PHE A 294 1.22 3.97 -10.95
CA PHE A 294 2.67 4.10 -11.07
C PHE A 294 3.34 3.05 -10.21
N LEU A 295 4.54 2.63 -10.60
CA LEU A 295 5.48 1.95 -9.70
C LEU A 295 6.20 3.02 -8.87
N LYS A 296 6.11 2.93 -7.54
CA LYS A 296 6.92 3.71 -6.61
C LYS A 296 8.30 3.05 -6.46
N TRP A 297 9.34 3.79 -6.81
CA TRP A 297 10.69 3.25 -6.98
C TRP A 297 11.72 4.01 -6.13
N PRO A 298 12.52 3.35 -5.27
CA PRO A 298 13.64 3.99 -4.58
C PRO A 298 14.78 4.34 -5.56
N CYS A 299 15.18 5.60 -5.63
CA CYS A 299 16.13 6.06 -6.66
C CYS A 299 17.52 6.48 -6.13
N THR A 300 17.66 6.90 -4.87
CA THR A 300 18.95 7.33 -4.29
C THR A 300 19.51 6.30 -3.31
N PRO A 301 20.81 5.95 -3.35
CA PRO A 301 21.41 4.96 -2.45
C PRO A 301 20.92 5.06 -1.03
N LYS A 302 20.60 3.91 -0.44
CA LYS A 302 20.55 3.83 1.02
C LYS A 302 21.94 4.21 1.49
N ARG A 303 22.03 5.23 2.32
CA ARG A 303 23.29 5.57 2.95
C ARG A 303 23.41 4.72 4.22
N ASP A 304 24.60 4.22 4.51
CA ASP A 304 24.86 3.39 5.69
C ASP A 304 24.61 4.15 7.01
N ASP A 305 24.57 5.49 6.96
CA ASP A 305 24.20 6.38 8.05
C ASP A 305 22.68 6.49 8.31
N GLY A 306 21.86 5.70 7.59
CA GLY A 306 20.40 5.82 7.64
C GLY A 306 19.87 7.01 6.84
N GLY A 307 20.64 7.49 5.86
CA GLY A 307 20.24 8.59 5.00
C GLY A 307 19.05 8.25 4.10
N PHE A 308 18.24 9.29 3.89
CA PHE A 308 16.94 9.28 3.22
C PHE A 308 16.98 8.77 1.76
N GLN A 309 16.23 7.71 1.46
CA GLN A 309 15.93 7.28 0.10
C GLN A 309 14.81 8.13 -0.54
N ARG A 310 15.12 8.73 -1.69
CA ARG A 310 14.14 9.42 -2.52
C ARG A 310 13.36 8.44 -3.39
N THR A 311 12.16 8.85 -3.80
CA THR A 311 11.27 8.06 -4.65
C THR A 311 11.01 8.70 -6.02
N ALA A 312 11.01 7.85 -7.05
CA ALA A 312 10.51 8.15 -8.39
C ALA A 312 9.24 7.34 -8.68
N TYR A 313 8.48 7.75 -9.69
CA TYR A 313 7.22 7.13 -10.06
C TYR A 313 7.21 6.79 -11.56
N ALA A 314 7.31 5.51 -11.87
CA ALA A 314 7.28 5.02 -13.24
C ALA A 314 5.82 4.77 -13.66
N PRO A 315 5.30 5.43 -14.70
CA PRO A 315 3.91 5.26 -15.10
C PRO A 315 3.64 3.84 -15.63
N LEU A 316 2.58 3.22 -15.14
CA LEU A 316 2.05 1.97 -15.68
C LEU A 316 0.87 2.31 -16.59
N THR A 317 1.17 2.85 -17.78
CA THR A 317 0.18 3.46 -18.69
C THR A 317 -0.34 2.55 -19.80
N ASP A 318 0.34 1.43 -20.10
CA ASP A 318 -0.05 0.53 -21.21
C ASP A 318 -0.70 -0.78 -20.68
N PRO A 319 -1.84 -1.26 -21.24
CA PRO A 319 -2.33 -2.63 -21.01
C PRO A 319 -1.35 -3.74 -21.43
N LEU A 320 -0.40 -3.42 -22.31
CA LEU A 320 0.54 -4.34 -22.93
C LEU A 320 1.95 -4.33 -22.36
N MET A 321 2.23 -3.54 -21.30
CA MET A 321 3.53 -3.41 -20.59
C MET A 321 4.52 -4.56 -20.91
N THR A 322 5.29 -4.36 -21.99
CA THR A 322 6.00 -5.45 -22.68
C THR A 322 7.46 -5.55 -22.23
N PRO A 323 7.94 -4.62 -21.36
CA PRO A 323 8.56 -5.01 -20.10
C PRO A 323 8.33 -4.02 -18.94
N ILE A 324 8.50 -4.47 -17.68
CA ILE A 324 8.69 -3.58 -16.52
C ILE A 324 9.80 -2.57 -16.87
N PRO A 325 9.64 -1.27 -16.58
CA PRO A 325 10.69 -0.28 -16.82
C PRO A 325 12.04 -0.77 -16.26
N ALA A 326 13.13 -0.48 -16.98
CA ALA A 326 14.46 -0.81 -16.50
C ALA A 326 14.67 -0.18 -15.10
N PRO A 327 15.35 -0.87 -14.17
CA PRO A 327 15.58 -0.34 -12.84
C PRO A 327 16.22 1.05 -12.84
N VAL A 328 15.66 1.97 -12.06
CA VAL A 328 16.20 3.34 -11.87
C VAL A 328 17.61 3.29 -11.27
N ALA A 329 17.89 2.27 -10.47
CA ALA A 329 19.19 1.99 -9.90
C ALA A 329 19.39 0.48 -9.76
N ARG A 330 20.64 0.00 -9.89
CA ARG A 330 21.00 -1.42 -9.77
C ARG A 330 20.64 -1.96 -8.37
N GLY A 331 20.00 -3.13 -8.32
CA GLY A 331 19.66 -3.82 -7.06
C GLY A 331 18.51 -3.18 -6.29
N ARG A 332 17.61 -2.50 -7.02
CA ARG A 332 16.49 -1.78 -6.43
C ARG A 332 15.26 -2.01 -7.24
N ASP A 333 14.40 -2.77 -6.64
CA ASP A 333 13.16 -3.14 -7.23
C ASP A 333 12.06 -2.18 -6.72
N PRO A 334 11.00 -1.99 -7.50
CA PRO A 334 9.86 -1.19 -7.07
C PRO A 334 9.26 -1.80 -5.80
N HIS A 335 8.90 -0.94 -4.85
CA HIS A 335 8.33 -1.39 -3.58
C HIS A 335 6.80 -1.50 -3.68
N ASP A 336 6.16 -0.47 -4.26
CA ASP A 336 4.71 -0.30 -4.16
C ASP A 336 4.09 0.14 -5.49
N LEU A 337 2.76 -0.02 -5.59
CA LEU A 337 1.96 0.77 -6.53
C LEU A 337 1.52 2.08 -5.88
N LEU A 338 1.73 3.18 -6.59
CA LEU A 338 1.10 4.45 -6.32
C LEU A 338 -0.11 4.61 -7.27
N VAL A 339 -1.29 4.80 -6.71
CA VAL A 339 -2.55 4.98 -7.44
C VAL A 339 -3.08 6.39 -7.18
N LEU A 340 -3.32 7.17 -8.23
CA LEU A 340 -3.72 8.58 -8.14
C LEU A 340 -5.07 8.83 -8.84
N ASP A 341 -6.00 9.53 -8.17
CA ASP A 341 -7.28 9.91 -8.75
C ASP A 341 -7.08 10.93 -9.88
N ARG A 342 -7.46 10.57 -11.12
CA ARG A 342 -7.31 11.42 -12.31
C ARG A 342 -8.06 12.74 -12.21
N ARG A 343 -9.08 12.84 -11.36
CA ARG A 343 -9.87 14.07 -11.14
C ARG A 343 -9.14 15.11 -10.31
N ARG A 344 -7.98 14.77 -9.73
CA ARG A 344 -7.13 15.63 -8.89
C ARG A 344 -5.83 15.95 -9.64
N PRO A 345 -5.85 16.82 -10.67
CA PRO A 345 -4.71 17.05 -11.54
C PRO A 345 -3.50 17.67 -10.81
N GLU A 346 -3.67 18.26 -9.65
CA GLU A 346 -2.57 18.72 -8.81
C GLU A 346 -1.67 17.54 -8.35
N LEU A 347 -2.21 16.31 -8.25
CA LEU A 347 -1.44 15.14 -7.88
C LEU A 347 -0.41 14.73 -8.94
N PHE A 348 -0.48 15.24 -10.18
CA PHE A 348 0.63 15.05 -11.13
C PHE A 348 1.90 15.81 -10.72
N GLY A 349 1.76 16.84 -9.88
CA GLY A 349 2.91 17.48 -9.23
C GLY A 349 3.74 16.48 -8.42
N LEU A 350 3.12 15.46 -7.83
CA LEU A 350 3.81 14.44 -7.05
C LEU A 350 4.78 13.65 -7.92
N VAL A 351 4.30 13.23 -9.08
CA VAL A 351 5.09 12.50 -10.07
C VAL A 351 6.27 13.35 -10.54
N ALA A 352 6.03 14.63 -10.83
CA ALA A 352 7.06 15.56 -11.27
C ALA A 352 8.14 15.79 -10.19
N LEU A 353 7.72 16.03 -8.93
CA LEU A 353 8.63 16.24 -7.79
C LEU A 353 9.52 15.02 -7.54
N GLY A 354 8.92 13.83 -7.43
CA GLY A 354 9.68 12.59 -7.20
C GLY A 354 10.67 12.30 -8.33
N ASN A 355 10.22 12.38 -9.59
CA ASN A 355 11.08 12.11 -10.74
C ASN A 355 12.23 13.11 -10.87
N ALA A 356 11.95 14.41 -10.64
CA ALA A 356 12.98 15.46 -10.63
C ALA A 356 14.00 15.23 -9.50
N ALA A 357 13.54 14.87 -8.30
CA ALA A 357 14.41 14.59 -7.16
C ALA A 357 15.35 13.40 -7.40
N CYS A 358 14.99 12.51 -8.32
CA CYS A 358 15.73 11.32 -8.72
C CYS A 358 16.59 11.50 -9.97
N GLY A 359 16.56 12.68 -10.61
CA GLY A 359 17.28 12.92 -11.87
C GLY A 359 16.83 12.01 -13.02
N THR A 360 15.63 11.42 -12.93
CA THR A 360 15.11 10.49 -13.94
C THR A 360 13.91 11.07 -14.66
N ALA A 361 13.84 10.84 -15.97
CA ALA A 361 12.80 11.34 -16.85
C ALA A 361 11.80 10.22 -17.19
N PHE A 362 11.14 9.63 -16.19
CA PHE A 362 9.94 8.87 -16.52
C PHE A 362 8.96 9.83 -17.21
N PRO A 363 8.33 9.42 -18.32
CA PRO A 363 7.45 10.31 -19.06
C PRO A 363 6.34 10.79 -18.13
N GLU A 364 6.15 12.10 -18.06
CA GLU A 364 4.98 12.64 -17.36
C GLU A 364 3.72 12.07 -18.02
N PRO A 365 2.74 11.61 -17.24
CA PRO A 365 1.45 11.21 -17.79
C PRO A 365 0.87 12.38 -18.59
N PRO A 366 0.21 12.12 -19.73
CA PRO A 366 -0.51 13.17 -20.42
C PRO A 366 -1.51 13.78 -19.44
N ARG A 367 -1.35 15.07 -19.14
CA ARG A 367 -2.26 15.80 -18.28
C ARG A 367 -3.67 15.67 -18.86
N PRO A 368 -4.69 15.34 -18.04
CA PRO A 368 -6.06 15.29 -18.55
C PRO A 368 -6.37 16.63 -19.20
N ARG A 369 -6.79 16.60 -20.48
CA ARG A 369 -7.25 17.80 -21.17
C ARG A 369 -8.41 18.34 -20.34
N ARG A 370 -8.31 19.59 -19.88
CA ARG A 370 -9.46 20.27 -19.28
C ARG A 370 -10.62 20.14 -20.27
N PRO A 371 -11.80 19.65 -19.85
CA PRO A 371 -12.96 19.69 -20.73
C PRO A 371 -13.11 21.13 -21.22
N PRO A 372 -13.40 21.35 -22.52
CA PRO A 372 -13.62 22.69 -23.03
C PRO A 372 -14.63 23.37 -22.11
N ARG A 373 -14.32 24.59 -21.64
CA ARG A 373 -15.29 25.39 -20.89
C ARG A 373 -16.53 25.44 -21.77
N LEU A 374 -17.64 24.87 -21.31
CA LEU A 374 -18.94 25.09 -21.95
C LEU A 374 -19.08 26.60 -22.04
N GLY A 375 -18.98 27.14 -23.25
CA GLY A 375 -19.06 28.57 -23.49
C GLY A 375 -20.35 29.04 -22.85
N SER A 376 -20.24 30.05 -21.99
CA SER A 376 -21.37 30.88 -21.61
C SER A 376 -21.99 31.39 -22.91
N THR A 377 -23.09 30.75 -23.31
CA THR A 377 -23.91 31.17 -24.43
C THR A 377 -24.83 32.28 -23.97
#